data_AF-A0A1Y1VBM6-F1
#
_entry.id   AF-A0A1Y1VBM6-F1
#
_cell.length_a   1.000
_cell.length_b   1.000
_cell.length_c   1.000
_cell.angle_alpha   90.00
_cell.angle_beta   90.00
_cell.angle_gamma   90.00
#
_symmetry.space_group_name_H-M   'P 1'
#
loop_
_entity.id
_entity.type
_entity.pdbx_description
1 polymer ?
#
loop_
_entity_poly.entity_id
_entity_poly.type
_entity_poly.pdbx_seq_one_letter_code
_entity_poly.pdbx_strand_id
1 'polypeptide(L)'
;MKFGYKIIFSLQCIGLSLVGASSFTNTTDYKVFPEFRLEDVKKLPIISCSDDSQCPDYSRGCTYDYEIDIGVCDMDFFCNKINGCVSILESFDSANSPNLIIDSYQTVKDDKNKNLPKCKSNSDCFTNQCSEGICLVDDSDPIYNCVVAELGVHQSHINCALASNQICYDDLDCISNQCFDVCEDNYYNHNSGDNISSQSFAKAIIYFLLILSLVLN
;
A
#
# COMPACT_ATOMS: atom_id res chain seq x y z
N MET A 1 -2.64 26.95 64.67
CA MET A 1 -2.88 26.93 63.22
C MET A 1 -3.19 25.51 62.79
N LYS A 2 -4.42 25.22 62.34
CA LYS A 2 -4.84 23.90 61.85
C LYS A 2 -4.93 23.97 60.32
N PHE A 3 -4.07 23.25 59.62
CA PHE A 3 -4.14 23.09 58.16
C PHE A 3 -5.03 21.89 57.85
N GLY A 4 -6.21 22.14 57.29
CA GLY A 4 -7.10 21.11 56.76
C GLY A 4 -6.86 20.91 55.28
N TYR A 5 -6.36 19.72 54.90
CA TYR A 5 -6.22 19.32 53.51
C TYR A 5 -7.51 18.63 53.04
N LYS A 6 -8.21 19.22 52.08
CA LYS A 6 -9.32 18.58 51.36
C LYS A 6 -8.72 17.84 50.16
N ILE A 7 -8.71 16.50 50.21
CA ILE A 7 -8.39 15.65 49.07
C ILE A 7 -9.66 15.48 48.25
N ILE A 8 -9.68 16.01 47.03
CA ILE A 8 -10.74 15.80 46.05
C ILE A 8 -10.31 14.64 45.15
N PHE A 9 -10.91 13.47 45.36
CA PHE A 9 -10.81 12.35 44.42
C PHE A 9 -11.74 12.63 43.23
N SER A 10 -11.18 12.98 42.07
CA SER A 10 -11.95 12.95 40.83
C SER A 10 -11.97 11.51 40.30
N LEU A 11 -13.17 10.93 40.33
CA LEU A 11 -13.45 9.61 39.79
C LEU A 11 -13.53 9.77 38.25
N GLN A 12 -12.43 9.54 37.55
CA GLN A 12 -12.46 9.45 36.09
C GLN A 12 -13.07 8.10 35.69
N CYS A 13 -14.28 8.14 35.14
CA CYS A 13 -14.91 7.01 34.48
C CYS A 13 -14.05 6.59 33.28
N ILE A 14 -13.29 5.50 33.44
CA ILE A 14 -12.68 4.78 32.33
C ILE A 14 -13.82 4.04 31.62
N GLY A 15 -14.43 4.69 30.65
CA GLY A 15 -15.26 4.02 29.67
C GLY A 15 -14.36 3.17 28.79
N LEU A 16 -14.27 1.87 29.07
CA LEU A 16 -13.78 0.91 28.08
C LEU A 16 -14.82 0.86 26.95
N SER A 17 -14.64 1.69 25.93
CA SER A 17 -15.21 1.40 24.62
C SER A 17 -14.51 0.14 24.11
N LEU A 18 -15.24 -0.98 24.08
CA LEU A 18 -14.88 -2.15 23.30
C LEU A 18 -14.76 -1.68 21.85
N VAL A 19 -13.53 -1.45 21.41
CA VAL A 19 -13.20 -1.24 20.00
C VAL A 19 -13.63 -2.54 19.31
N GLY A 20 -14.69 -2.47 18.51
CA GLY A 20 -15.17 -3.60 17.75
C GLY A 20 -14.06 -4.05 16.81
N ALA A 21 -13.52 -5.25 17.04
CA ALA A 21 -12.64 -5.87 16.08
C ALA A 21 -13.40 -6.01 14.76
N SER A 22 -12.87 -5.46 13.68
CA SER A 22 -13.40 -5.65 12.34
C SER A 22 -13.33 -7.14 11.98
N SER A 23 -14.46 -7.75 11.62
CA SER A 23 -14.54 -9.17 11.27
C SER A 23 -14.26 -9.39 9.78
N PHE A 24 -13.05 -9.08 9.33
CA PHE A 24 -12.63 -9.44 7.99
C PHE A 24 -12.47 -10.97 7.90
N THR A 25 -12.84 -11.55 6.76
CA THR A 25 -12.74 -13.00 6.53
C THR A 25 -11.92 -13.26 5.28
N ASN A 26 -11.19 -14.38 5.25
CA ASN A 26 -10.34 -14.75 4.13
C ASN A 26 -11.17 -14.94 2.85
N THR A 27 -10.60 -14.51 1.73
CA THR A 27 -11.17 -14.68 0.38
C THR A 27 -10.11 -15.28 -0.55
N THR A 28 -10.43 -15.38 -1.84
CA THR A 28 -9.45 -15.69 -2.90
C THR A 28 -8.48 -14.53 -3.13
N ASP A 29 -8.93 -13.30 -2.92
CA ASP A 29 -8.22 -12.09 -3.33
C ASP A 29 -7.30 -11.59 -2.21
N TYR A 30 -7.63 -11.91 -0.96
CA TYR A 30 -6.84 -11.53 0.21
C TYR A 30 -7.00 -12.50 1.39
N LYS A 31 -6.02 -12.48 2.30
CA LYS A 31 -6.05 -13.18 3.59
C LYS A 31 -5.78 -12.24 4.74
N VAL A 32 -6.52 -12.44 5.83
CA VAL A 32 -6.45 -11.61 7.04
C VAL A 32 -5.59 -12.33 8.07
N PHE A 33 -4.61 -11.62 8.61
CA PHE A 33 -3.67 -12.08 9.64
C PHE A 33 -3.77 -11.13 10.85
N PRO A 34 -4.82 -11.25 11.67
CA PRO A 34 -5.07 -10.33 12.79
C PRO A 34 -3.98 -10.39 13.87
N GLU A 35 -3.23 -11.50 13.94
CA GLU A 35 -2.10 -11.69 14.84
C GLU A 35 -0.78 -11.12 14.31
N PHE A 36 -0.65 -10.92 12.99
CA PHE A 36 0.55 -10.32 12.40
C PHE A 36 0.57 -8.83 12.65
N ARG A 37 1.70 -8.33 13.12
CA ARG A 37 1.98 -6.90 13.24
C ARG A 37 2.94 -6.47 12.14
N LEU A 38 2.98 -5.17 11.88
CA LEU A 38 3.93 -4.55 10.95
C LEU A 38 5.37 -5.03 11.18
N GLU A 39 5.78 -5.14 12.45
CA GLU A 39 7.12 -5.58 12.84
C GLU A 39 7.39 -7.08 12.64
N ASP A 40 6.34 -7.88 12.44
CA ASP A 40 6.46 -9.29 12.08
C ASP A 40 6.62 -9.41 10.56
N VAL A 41 5.82 -8.66 9.79
CA VAL A 41 5.90 -8.60 8.32
C VAL A 41 7.27 -8.15 7.85
N LYS A 42 7.85 -7.10 8.46
CA LYS A 42 9.22 -6.62 8.15
C LYS A 42 10.32 -7.68 8.32
N LYS A 43 10.06 -8.75 9.08
CA LYS A 43 11.02 -9.82 9.37
C LYS A 43 10.74 -11.10 8.60
N LEU A 44 9.70 -11.13 7.76
CA LEU A 44 9.43 -12.30 6.94
C LEU A 44 10.62 -12.54 6.00
N PRO A 45 11.05 -13.80 5.85
CA PRO A 45 12.14 -14.12 4.96
C PRO A 45 11.72 -13.92 3.50
N ILE A 46 12.64 -13.47 2.67
CA ILE A 46 12.45 -13.60 1.22
C ILE A 46 12.66 -15.05 0.83
N ILE A 47 11.64 -15.63 0.19
CA ILE A 47 11.62 -17.03 -0.22
C ILE A 47 11.88 -17.07 -1.71
N SER A 48 12.98 -17.73 -2.11
CA SER A 48 13.24 -18.03 -3.52
C SER A 48 12.28 -19.10 -4.03
N CYS A 49 11.88 -19.00 -5.29
CA CYS A 49 10.95 -19.93 -5.91
C CYS A 49 11.29 -20.21 -7.38
N SER A 50 10.89 -21.39 -7.86
CA SER A 50 10.85 -21.74 -9.29
C SER A 50 9.45 -21.64 -9.89
N ASP A 51 8.42 -21.70 -9.05
CA ASP A 51 7.01 -21.69 -9.41
C ASP A 51 6.15 -21.36 -8.17
N ASP A 52 4.87 -21.06 -8.40
CA ASP A 52 3.94 -20.61 -7.36
C ASP A 52 3.72 -21.62 -6.23
N SER A 53 3.95 -22.93 -6.47
CA SER A 53 3.69 -23.96 -5.47
C SER A 53 4.69 -23.96 -4.31
N GLN A 54 5.82 -23.29 -4.50
CA GLN A 54 6.85 -23.11 -3.46
C GLN A 54 6.58 -21.89 -2.58
N CYS A 55 5.64 -21.03 -2.99
CA CYS A 55 5.33 -19.82 -2.27
C CYS A 55 4.36 -20.07 -1.11
N PRO A 56 4.56 -19.36 0.01
CA PRO A 56 3.65 -19.45 1.13
C PRO A 56 2.28 -18.93 0.72
N ASP A 57 1.26 -19.35 1.45
CA ASP A 57 -0.13 -19.10 1.10
C ASP A 57 -0.59 -17.64 1.30
N TYR A 58 0.29 -16.78 1.82
CA TYR A 58 0.15 -15.32 1.89
C TYR A 58 0.84 -14.60 0.72
N SER A 59 1.52 -15.30 -0.19
CA SER A 59 2.17 -14.70 -1.36
C SER A 59 1.22 -14.59 -2.55
N ARG A 60 1.48 -13.62 -3.45
CA ARG A 60 0.83 -13.52 -4.77
C ARG A 60 1.29 -14.56 -5.78
N GLY A 61 2.35 -15.31 -5.46
CA GLY A 61 3.00 -16.26 -6.35
C GLY A 61 4.47 -15.93 -6.57
N CYS A 62 5.08 -16.64 -7.52
CA CYS A 62 6.48 -16.53 -7.85
C CYS A 62 6.71 -15.46 -8.92
N THR A 63 7.41 -14.38 -8.59
CA THR A 63 7.83 -13.36 -9.55
C THR A 63 9.26 -13.65 -10.00
N TYR A 64 9.48 -13.66 -11.32
CA TYR A 64 10.75 -14.06 -11.93
C TYR A 64 11.50 -12.90 -12.57
N ASP A 65 12.79 -12.76 -12.24
CA ASP A 65 13.72 -11.91 -12.97
C ASP A 65 14.48 -12.74 -14.01
N TYR A 66 14.12 -12.54 -15.28
CA TYR A 66 14.71 -13.26 -16.40
C TYR A 66 16.16 -12.87 -16.70
N GLU A 67 16.65 -11.73 -16.22
CA GLU A 67 18.03 -11.30 -16.48
C GLU A 67 19.04 -12.10 -15.64
N ILE A 68 18.61 -12.53 -14.44
CA ILE A 68 19.46 -13.24 -13.47
C ILE A 68 18.97 -14.66 -13.13
N ASP A 69 17.88 -15.13 -13.75
CA ASP A 69 17.32 -16.48 -13.60
C ASP A 69 16.93 -16.82 -12.15
N ILE A 70 16.38 -15.83 -11.43
CA ILE A 70 15.99 -15.95 -10.01
C ILE A 70 14.51 -15.58 -9.84
N GLY A 71 13.76 -16.45 -9.16
CA GLY A 71 12.40 -16.19 -8.72
C GLY A 71 12.31 -15.93 -7.22
N VAL A 72 11.42 -15.04 -6.82
CA VAL A 72 11.08 -14.78 -5.41
C VAL A 72 9.57 -14.73 -5.22
N CYS A 73 9.12 -15.21 -4.06
CA CYS A 73 7.71 -15.15 -3.70
C CYS A 73 7.31 -13.72 -3.39
N ASP A 74 6.42 -13.19 -4.22
CA ASP A 74 5.95 -11.82 -4.14
C ASP A 74 4.94 -11.66 -3.01
N MET A 75 5.04 -10.57 -2.27
CA MET A 75 4.27 -10.31 -1.06
C MET A 75 3.76 -8.87 -1.11
N ASP A 76 2.51 -8.66 -0.72
CA ASP A 76 1.85 -7.36 -0.68
C ASP A 76 0.92 -7.32 0.53
N PHE A 77 1.41 -6.70 1.61
CA PHE A 77 0.70 -6.64 2.88
C PHE A 77 0.27 -5.22 3.22
N PHE A 78 -0.97 -5.06 3.65
CA PHE A 78 -1.48 -3.83 4.25
C PHE A 78 -1.67 -4.04 5.75
N CYS A 79 -1.00 -3.22 6.56
CA CYS A 79 -0.97 -3.38 8.01
C CYS A 79 -1.38 -2.09 8.73
N ASN A 80 -2.13 -2.23 9.83
CA ASN A 80 -2.28 -1.20 10.84
C ASN A 80 -2.28 -1.83 12.24
N LYS A 81 -2.25 -1.00 13.29
CA LYS A 81 -2.12 -1.45 14.67
C LYS A 81 -3.38 -2.13 15.17
N ILE A 82 -4.56 -1.64 14.78
CA ILE A 82 -5.83 -2.15 15.31
C ILE A 82 -6.20 -3.49 14.69
N ASN A 83 -6.12 -3.60 13.36
CA ASN A 83 -6.65 -4.75 12.60
C ASN A 83 -5.60 -5.80 12.24
N GLY A 84 -4.32 -5.53 12.48
CA GLY A 84 -3.24 -6.44 12.10
C GLY A 84 -2.86 -6.24 10.63
N CYS A 85 -2.62 -7.33 9.91
CA CYS A 85 -2.22 -7.28 8.51
C CYS A 85 -3.17 -8.04 7.61
N VAL A 86 -3.30 -7.59 6.36
CA VAL A 86 -3.98 -8.29 5.28
C VAL A 86 -2.98 -8.51 4.16
N SER A 87 -2.86 -9.74 3.65
CA SER A 87 -2.09 -10.02 2.46
C SER A 87 -2.98 -10.06 1.23
N ILE A 88 -2.57 -9.38 0.17
CA ILE A 88 -3.20 -9.40 -1.14
C ILE A 88 -2.63 -10.56 -1.95
N LEU A 89 -3.49 -11.44 -2.47
CA LEU A 89 -3.10 -12.67 -3.17
C LEU A 89 -3.19 -12.54 -4.71
N GLU A 90 -4.06 -11.67 -5.20
CA GLU A 90 -4.23 -11.42 -6.64
C GLU A 90 -4.36 -9.91 -6.89
N SER A 91 -4.78 -9.48 -8.09
CA SER A 91 -5.15 -8.09 -8.32
C SER A 91 -6.36 -7.72 -7.44
N PHE A 92 -6.10 -7.20 -6.24
CA PHE A 92 -7.14 -6.72 -5.34
C PHE A 92 -7.67 -5.38 -5.84
N ASP A 93 -8.99 -5.32 -6.00
CA ASP A 93 -9.72 -4.10 -6.29
C ASP A 93 -10.72 -3.88 -5.17
N SER A 94 -10.47 -2.87 -4.34
CA SER A 94 -11.38 -2.48 -3.25
C SER A 94 -12.80 -2.23 -3.76
N ALA A 95 -12.98 -1.77 -5.02
CA ALA A 95 -14.28 -1.53 -5.63
C ALA A 95 -15.10 -2.82 -5.82
N ASN A 96 -14.42 -3.95 -6.01
CA ASN A 96 -15.02 -5.26 -6.24
C ASN A 96 -15.00 -6.16 -5.00
N SER A 97 -14.22 -5.79 -3.97
CA SER A 97 -14.17 -6.49 -2.69
C SER A 97 -15.41 -6.19 -1.85
N PRO A 98 -16.27 -7.20 -1.54
CA PRO A 98 -17.53 -6.95 -0.84
C PRO A 98 -17.36 -6.63 0.65
N ASN A 99 -16.21 -6.98 1.25
CA ASN A 99 -16.05 -7.06 2.70
C ASN A 99 -14.82 -6.32 3.25
N LEU A 100 -13.98 -5.73 2.40
CA LEU A 100 -12.79 -5.01 2.82
C LEU A 100 -12.49 -3.88 1.85
N ILE A 101 -12.41 -2.65 2.37
CA ILE A 101 -11.94 -1.47 1.66
C ILE A 101 -10.65 -1.01 2.33
N ILE A 102 -9.53 -1.15 1.62
CA ILE A 102 -8.20 -0.73 2.11
C ILE A 102 -7.98 0.75 1.79
N ASP A 103 -8.48 1.20 0.64
CA ASP A 103 -8.37 2.60 0.20
C ASP A 103 -9.08 3.53 1.18
N SER A 104 -8.35 4.52 1.67
CA SER A 104 -8.87 5.54 2.59
C SER A 104 -8.46 6.92 2.12
N TYR A 105 -9.23 7.94 2.51
CA TYR A 105 -9.05 9.32 2.02
C TYR A 105 -9.08 10.31 3.17
N GLN A 106 -8.42 11.46 3.00
CA GLN A 106 -8.40 12.49 4.03
C GLN A 106 -9.80 13.05 4.31
N THR A 107 -10.57 13.33 3.25
CA THR A 107 -11.87 13.98 3.41
C THR A 107 -12.97 13.32 2.57
N VAL A 108 -14.22 13.62 2.92
CA VAL A 108 -15.38 13.25 2.09
C VAL A 108 -15.46 14.05 0.78
N LYS A 109 -14.69 15.14 0.65
CA LYS A 109 -14.77 16.12 -0.44
C LYS A 109 -13.66 16.02 -1.48
N ASP A 110 -12.66 15.16 -1.27
CA ASP A 110 -11.61 14.96 -2.27
C ASP A 110 -12.31 14.58 -3.59
N ASP A 111 -11.87 15.15 -4.72
CA ASP A 111 -12.55 15.04 -6.02
C ASP A 111 -12.41 13.61 -6.55
N LYS A 112 -13.30 12.76 -6.06
CA LYS A 112 -13.14 11.31 -6.13
C LYS A 112 -13.60 10.76 -7.46
N ASN A 113 -12.84 9.77 -7.93
CA ASN A 113 -13.30 8.87 -8.96
C ASN A 113 -14.70 8.33 -8.59
N LYS A 114 -15.67 8.44 -9.50
CA LYS A 114 -17.06 8.01 -9.25
C LYS A 114 -17.19 6.51 -8.97
N ASN A 115 -16.13 5.75 -9.21
CA ASN A 115 -16.09 4.29 -9.11
C ASN A 115 -15.50 3.77 -7.80
N LEU A 116 -15.32 4.61 -6.78
CA LEU A 116 -14.81 4.14 -5.49
C LEU A 116 -15.81 3.23 -4.77
N PRO A 117 -15.32 2.18 -4.08
CA PRO A 117 -16.15 1.40 -3.17
C PRO A 117 -16.76 2.29 -2.11
N LYS A 118 -18.02 2.01 -1.78
CA LYS A 118 -18.73 2.73 -0.73
C LYS A 118 -18.85 1.89 0.52
N CYS A 119 -18.30 2.39 1.63
CA CYS A 119 -18.56 1.79 2.93
C CYS A 119 -20.01 2.03 3.36
N LYS A 120 -20.60 1.08 4.06
CA LYS A 120 -21.91 1.20 4.73
C LYS A 120 -21.74 1.36 6.23
N SER A 121 -20.62 0.88 6.76
CA SER A 121 -20.28 0.86 8.17
C SER A 121 -18.77 0.97 8.37
N ASN A 122 -18.36 1.33 9.59
CA ASN A 122 -16.94 1.41 9.95
C ASN A 122 -16.20 0.09 9.70
N SER A 123 -16.84 -1.05 9.93
CA SER A 123 -16.24 -2.37 9.72
C SER A 123 -15.95 -2.71 8.26
N ASP A 124 -16.46 -1.95 7.30
CA ASP A 124 -16.13 -2.14 5.89
C ASP A 124 -14.76 -1.52 5.54
N CYS A 125 -14.31 -0.56 6.35
CA CYS A 125 -13.06 0.17 6.16
C CYS A 125 -11.94 -0.46 6.97
N PHE A 126 -10.78 -0.67 6.35
CA PHE A 126 -9.59 -1.14 7.06
C PHE A 126 -9.11 -0.16 8.13
N THR A 127 -9.42 1.13 8.01
CA THR A 127 -9.18 2.16 9.04
C THR A 127 -10.23 2.17 10.17
N ASN A 128 -11.31 1.39 10.05
CA ASN A 128 -12.47 1.43 10.93
C ASN A 128 -13.16 2.81 11.00
N GLN A 129 -12.99 3.65 9.97
CA GLN A 129 -13.62 4.96 9.87
C GLN A 129 -14.42 5.10 8.57
N CYS A 130 -15.74 4.99 8.64
CA CYS A 130 -16.64 5.20 7.51
C CYS A 130 -17.46 6.49 7.72
N SER A 131 -17.39 7.42 6.76
CA SER A 131 -18.19 8.64 6.77
C SER A 131 -18.75 8.93 5.39
N GLU A 132 -20.06 9.13 5.28
CA GLU A 132 -20.76 9.44 4.02
C GLU A 132 -20.46 8.44 2.87
N GLY A 133 -20.19 7.18 3.23
CA GLY A 133 -19.85 6.13 2.28
C GLY A 133 -18.40 6.10 1.83
N ILE A 134 -17.52 6.81 2.53
CA ILE A 134 -16.08 6.90 2.24
C ILE A 134 -15.30 6.40 3.46
N CYS A 135 -14.29 5.57 3.22
CA CYS A 135 -13.30 5.23 4.24
C CYS A 135 -12.34 6.41 4.45
N LEU A 136 -12.21 6.87 5.69
CA LEU A 136 -11.35 7.98 6.05
C LEU A 136 -10.02 7.49 6.63
N VAL A 137 -8.96 8.25 6.38
CA VAL A 137 -7.63 8.02 6.97
C VAL A 137 -7.70 8.22 8.49
N ASP A 138 -6.96 7.39 9.23
CA ASP A 138 -6.77 7.54 10.67
C ASP A 138 -5.29 7.82 10.98
N ASP A 139 -4.94 9.08 11.21
CA ASP A 139 -3.55 9.46 11.53
C ASP A 139 -3.04 8.83 12.83
N SER A 140 -3.93 8.37 13.71
CA SER A 140 -3.54 7.68 14.94
C SER A 140 -3.26 6.18 14.73
N ASP A 141 -3.69 5.63 13.59
CA ASP A 141 -3.44 4.27 13.16
C ASP A 141 -3.32 4.15 11.62
N PRO A 142 -2.26 4.70 11.02
CA PRO A 142 -2.11 4.75 9.58
C PRO A 142 -1.88 3.35 8.98
N ILE A 143 -2.22 3.22 7.70
CA ILE A 143 -2.01 1.98 6.94
C ILE A 143 -0.62 1.98 6.32
N TYR A 144 0.15 0.93 6.57
CA TYR A 144 1.42 0.67 5.92
C TYR A 144 1.24 -0.37 4.82
N ASN A 145 1.83 -0.12 3.64
CA ASN A 145 2.00 -1.12 2.60
C ASN A 145 3.42 -1.70 2.68
N CYS A 146 3.53 -3.02 2.73
CA CYS A 146 4.76 -3.79 2.76
C CYS A 146 4.87 -4.66 1.51
N VAL A 147 5.89 -4.42 0.69
CA VAL A 147 6.17 -5.18 -0.54
C VAL A 147 7.60 -5.71 -0.57
N VAL A 148 7.86 -6.69 -1.42
CA VAL A 148 9.23 -7.10 -1.75
C VAL A 148 9.88 -6.01 -2.59
N ALA A 149 10.92 -5.36 -2.05
CA ALA A 149 11.73 -4.39 -2.78
C ALA A 149 12.99 -5.05 -3.36
N GLU A 150 13.47 -4.46 -4.46
CA GLU A 150 14.71 -4.82 -5.16
C GLU A 150 14.75 -6.30 -5.58
N LEU A 151 14.21 -6.58 -6.77
CA LEU A 151 14.42 -7.84 -7.49
C LEU A 151 15.77 -7.72 -8.21
N GLY A 152 16.78 -8.50 -7.81
CA GLY A 152 18.11 -8.37 -8.42
C GLY A 152 19.27 -9.05 -7.71
N VAL A 153 20.49 -8.72 -8.13
CA VAL A 153 21.78 -9.18 -7.56
C VAL A 153 22.00 -8.73 -6.11
N HIS A 154 21.21 -7.75 -5.66
CA HIS A 154 21.20 -7.23 -4.30
C HIS A 154 20.10 -7.94 -3.50
N GLN A 155 20.38 -8.21 -2.22
CA GLN A 155 19.51 -9.00 -1.36
C GLN A 155 18.12 -8.36 -1.28
N SER A 156 17.12 -9.00 -1.90
CA SER A 156 15.73 -8.59 -1.78
C SER A 156 15.35 -8.52 -0.30
N HIS A 157 14.54 -7.53 0.05
CA HIS A 157 14.06 -7.31 1.40
C HIS A 157 12.63 -6.79 1.38
N ILE A 158 11.95 -6.85 2.51
CA ILE A 158 10.61 -6.28 2.64
C ILE A 158 10.76 -4.81 2.96
N ASN A 159 10.25 -3.96 2.07
CA ASN A 159 10.12 -2.53 2.32
C ASN A 159 8.69 -2.22 2.77
N CYS A 160 8.56 -1.51 3.87
CA CYS A 160 7.28 -1.11 4.45
C CYS A 160 7.26 0.39 4.66
N ALA A 161 6.27 1.06 4.10
CA ALA A 161 6.07 2.50 4.23
C ALA A 161 4.57 2.82 4.17
N LEU A 162 4.19 4.07 4.39
CA LEU A 162 2.79 4.50 4.35
C LEU A 162 2.17 4.15 3.01
N ALA A 163 0.95 3.60 3.07
CA ALA A 163 0.18 3.28 1.90
C ALA A 163 -0.30 4.57 1.19
N SER A 164 -0.75 4.37 -0.04
CA SER A 164 -1.59 5.27 -0.79
C SER A 164 -2.60 6.08 0.05
N ASN A 165 -2.69 7.38 -0.25
CA ASN A 165 -3.61 8.35 0.35
C ASN A 165 -3.45 8.58 1.87
N GLN A 166 -2.46 7.96 2.54
CA GLN A 166 -2.15 8.27 3.95
C GLN A 166 -1.46 9.64 4.07
N ILE A 167 -1.66 10.33 5.20
CA ILE A 167 -0.98 11.60 5.49
C ILE A 167 0.52 11.37 5.67
N CYS A 168 1.34 12.16 4.99
CA CYS A 168 2.79 12.07 4.99
C CYS A 168 3.44 13.44 5.20
N TYR A 169 4.73 13.45 5.57
CA TYR A 169 5.52 14.67 5.75
C TYR A 169 6.81 14.68 4.93
N ASP A 170 7.30 13.50 4.55
CA ASP A 170 8.46 13.30 3.70
C ASP A 170 8.14 12.25 2.61
N ASP A 171 8.79 12.37 1.47
CA ASP A 171 8.68 11.39 0.38
C ASP A 171 8.97 9.97 0.88
N LEU A 172 9.98 9.82 1.73
CA LEU A 172 10.40 8.53 2.30
C LEU A 172 9.39 7.91 3.27
N ASP A 173 8.39 8.68 3.73
CA ASP A 173 7.30 8.13 4.52
C ASP A 173 6.42 7.20 3.68
N CYS A 174 6.35 7.43 2.37
CA CYS A 174 5.43 6.77 1.45
C CYS A 174 6.07 5.58 0.73
N ILE A 175 5.29 4.52 0.51
CA ILE A 175 5.75 3.37 -0.29
C ILE A 175 6.06 3.77 -1.74
N SER A 176 5.41 4.84 -2.19
CA SER A 176 5.63 5.47 -3.48
C SER A 176 6.83 6.41 -3.54
N ASN A 177 7.50 6.66 -2.41
CA ASN A 177 8.56 7.66 -2.32
C ASN A 177 8.12 9.05 -2.85
N GLN A 178 6.84 9.40 -2.68
CA GLN A 178 6.22 10.64 -3.17
C GLN A 178 5.14 11.12 -2.19
N CYS A 179 5.36 12.29 -1.62
CA CYS A 179 4.49 12.93 -0.64
C CYS A 179 4.03 14.33 -1.10
N PHE A 180 2.72 14.49 -1.27
CA PHE A 180 2.08 15.79 -1.53
C PHE A 180 0.91 15.99 -0.55
N ASP A 181 1.23 16.13 0.75
CA ASP A 181 0.32 16.07 1.90
C ASP A 181 -0.30 14.68 2.13
N VAL A 182 -0.43 13.87 1.08
CA VAL A 182 -0.68 12.43 1.11
C VAL A 182 0.32 11.66 0.25
N CYS A 183 0.46 10.37 0.54
CA CYS A 183 1.18 9.45 -0.33
C CYS A 183 0.44 9.25 -1.66
N GLU A 184 1.12 9.49 -2.78
CA GLU A 184 0.54 9.24 -4.10
C GLU A 184 0.54 7.75 -4.46
N ASP A 185 -0.47 7.30 -5.21
CA ASP A 185 -0.63 5.91 -5.66
C ASP A 185 0.31 5.55 -6.83
N ASN A 186 1.00 6.53 -7.41
CA ASN A 186 1.53 6.46 -8.78
C ASN A 186 2.95 5.89 -8.95
N TYR A 187 3.55 5.27 -7.94
CA TYR A 187 4.97 4.88 -8.07
C TYR A 187 5.24 3.70 -9.01
N TYR A 188 4.35 2.71 -9.09
CA TYR A 188 4.58 1.56 -9.98
C TYR A 188 4.13 1.78 -11.44
N ASN A 189 3.58 2.96 -11.77
CA ASN A 189 3.24 3.31 -13.15
C ASN A 189 4.20 4.30 -13.80
N HIS A 190 5.34 4.60 -13.17
CA HIS A 190 6.52 4.97 -13.94
C HIS A 190 7.16 3.71 -14.50
N ASN A 191 6.41 3.04 -15.40
CA ASN A 191 7.06 2.45 -16.54
C ASN A 191 7.87 3.58 -17.18
N SER A 192 9.15 3.54 -16.88
CA SER A 192 10.24 4.05 -17.70
C SER A 192 10.32 3.26 -19.02
N GLY A 193 9.24 2.58 -19.42
CA GLY A 193 8.69 2.73 -20.76
C GLY A 193 7.93 4.06 -20.88
N ASP A 194 8.59 5.20 -20.70
CA ASP A 194 8.95 5.92 -21.92
C ASP A 194 9.30 4.89 -23.00
N ASN A 195 8.25 4.42 -23.69
CA ASN A 195 8.33 4.24 -25.11
C ASN A 195 9.18 5.42 -25.55
N ILE A 196 10.47 5.21 -25.83
CA ILE A 196 11.26 6.12 -26.65
C ILE A 196 10.31 6.34 -27.80
N SER A 197 9.63 7.48 -27.73
CA SER A 197 8.42 7.65 -28.51
C SER A 197 8.86 7.38 -29.92
N SER A 198 8.08 6.64 -30.69
CA SER A 198 8.35 6.46 -32.12
C SER A 198 8.66 7.81 -32.80
N GLN A 199 8.28 8.94 -32.19
CA GLN A 199 8.69 10.30 -32.52
C GLN A 199 10.19 10.61 -32.36
N SER A 200 10.91 10.10 -31.36
CA SER A 200 12.36 10.36 -31.19
C SER A 200 13.20 9.62 -32.25
N PHE A 201 12.86 8.36 -32.54
CA PHE A 201 13.51 7.59 -33.61
C PHE A 201 13.18 8.16 -35.01
N ALA A 202 11.94 8.58 -35.24
CA ALA A 202 11.56 9.24 -36.50
C ALA A 202 12.31 10.56 -36.72
N LYS A 203 12.51 11.37 -35.67
CA LYS A 203 13.31 12.60 -35.75
C LYS A 203 14.78 12.29 -36.09
N ALA A 204 15.38 11.28 -35.45
CA ALA A 204 16.76 10.88 -35.74
C ALA A 204 16.95 10.43 -37.20
N ILE A 205 16.00 9.66 -37.75
CA ILE A 205 16.02 9.24 -39.16
C ILE A 205 15.90 10.44 -40.10
N ILE A 206 15.02 11.40 -39.81
CA ILE A 206 14.87 12.62 -40.62
C ILE A 206 16.17 13.44 -40.61
N TYR A 207 16.79 13.64 -39.44
CA TYR A 207 18.07 14.35 -39.35
C TYR A 207 19.19 13.63 -40.12
N PHE A 208 19.25 12.29 -40.02
CA PHE A 208 20.23 11.50 -40.76
C PHE A 208 20.04 11.62 -42.28
N LEU A 209 18.81 11.57 -42.78
CA LEU A 209 18.50 11.75 -44.20
C LEU A 209 18.82 13.17 -44.69
N LEU A 210 18.56 14.19 -43.88
CA LEU A 210 18.93 15.57 -44.21
C LEU A 210 20.45 15.74 -44.32
N ILE A 211 21.22 15.18 -43.39
CA ILE A 211 22.68 15.20 -43.46
C ILE A 211 23.19 14.47 -44.70
N LEU A 212 22.63 13.29 -45.01
CA LEU A 212 23.01 12.55 -46.22
C LEU A 212 22.76 13.36 -47.50
N SER A 213 21.65 14.10 -47.57
CA SER A 213 21.32 14.94 -48.72
C SER A 213 22.27 16.11 -48.94
N LEU A 214 22.92 16.59 -47.88
CA LEU A 214 23.93 17.65 -47.93
C LEU A 214 25.32 17.13 -48.32
N VAL A 215 25.61 15.86 -48.08
CA VAL A 215 26.90 15.23 -48.43
C VAL A 215 26.92 14.72 -49.88
N LEU A 216 25.75 14.39 -50.43
CA LEU A 216 25.61 13.81 -51.78
C LEU A 216 25.37 14.85 -52.90
N ASN A 217 25.24 16.14 -52.57
CA ASN A 217 25.25 17.25 -53.54
C ASN A 217 26.60 17.96 -53.49
#